data_AF-A0A959KH89-F1
#
_entry.id   AF-A0A959KH89-F1
#
_cell.length_a   1.000
_cell.length_b   1.000
_cell.length_c   1.000
_cell.angle_alpha   90.00
_cell.angle_beta   90.00
_cell.angle_gamma   90.00
#
_symmetry.space_group_name_H-M   'P 1'
#
loop_
_entity.id
_entity.type
_entity.pdbx_description
1 polymer ?
#
loop_
_entity_poly.entity_id
_entity_poly.type
_entity_poly.pdbx_seq_one_letter_code
_entity_poly.pdbx_strand_id
1 'polypeptide(L)'
;MKKLSFLFCSLLAGLFTAQAQEYLEVSFGTSYSNMAFFSLDDGETTTMANTSWDLAFVTAPGGAGIHLNEAAKSVMAGPIPELRLWLAPTDDFTATIDPADLTDSLYNTEISWEDGAFNSVKDPGNPDDYGWGLYDSGSGVIEGNRVFALQLRDGAWKKLQILALIDGVYTLKYADLDGANEVTGDIDKADYADTPLVLFSFTTGQAFAAP
;
A
#
# COMPACT_ATOMS: atom_id res chain seq x y z
N MET A 1 84.41 11.10 -18.72
CA MET A 1 83.45 11.70 -17.77
C MET A 1 82.31 12.34 -18.57
N LYS A 2 81.19 11.63 -18.77
CA LYS A 2 79.98 12.18 -19.41
C LYS A 2 78.96 12.46 -18.30
N LYS A 3 78.54 13.72 -18.16
CA LYS A 3 77.57 14.17 -17.16
C LYS A 3 76.18 13.73 -17.62
N LEU A 4 75.54 12.82 -16.88
CA LEU A 4 74.16 12.42 -17.10
C LEU A 4 73.27 13.38 -16.29
N SER A 5 72.65 14.34 -16.97
CA SER A 5 71.69 15.26 -16.37
C SER A 5 70.38 14.52 -16.16
N PHE A 6 70.03 14.21 -14.91
CA PHE A 6 68.73 13.64 -14.56
C PHE A 6 67.66 14.73 -14.67
N LEU A 7 66.77 14.59 -15.65
CA LEU A 7 65.59 15.41 -15.84
C LEU A 7 64.63 15.14 -14.67
N PHE A 8 64.40 16.14 -13.83
CA PHE A 8 63.35 16.13 -12.81
C PHE A 8 62.01 16.31 -13.54
N CYS A 9 61.44 15.21 -14.02
CA CYS A 9 60.09 15.20 -14.57
C CYS A 9 59.13 15.28 -13.38
N SER A 10 58.69 16.49 -13.08
CA SER A 10 57.67 16.80 -12.07
C SER A 10 56.43 15.96 -12.33
N LEU A 11 56.23 14.97 -11.46
CA LEU A 11 55.03 14.17 -11.33
C LEU A 11 53.91 15.05 -10.79
N LEU A 12 53.29 15.86 -11.66
CA LEU A 12 52.01 16.49 -11.38
C LEU A 12 50.92 15.43 -11.57
N ALA A 13 50.88 14.46 -10.64
CA ALA A 13 49.74 13.57 -10.51
C ALA A 13 48.57 14.43 -10.04
N GLY A 14 47.75 14.87 -10.99
CA GLY A 14 46.48 15.51 -10.69
C GLY A 14 45.69 14.61 -9.75
N LEU A 15 45.32 15.17 -8.60
CA LEU A 15 44.33 14.59 -7.69
C LEU A 15 43.00 14.55 -8.42
N PHE A 16 42.81 13.55 -9.28
CA PHE A 16 41.48 13.12 -9.65
C PHE A 16 40.90 12.46 -8.40
N THR A 17 40.15 13.23 -7.61
CA THR A 17 39.21 12.64 -6.66
C THR A 17 38.21 11.86 -7.51
N ALA A 18 38.38 10.55 -7.60
CA ALA A 18 37.34 9.67 -8.09
C ALA A 18 36.10 9.97 -7.23
N GLN A 19 35.06 10.52 -7.85
CA GLN A 19 33.74 10.57 -7.24
C GLN A 19 33.30 9.10 -7.16
N ALA A 20 33.52 8.47 -6.01
CA ALA A 20 32.99 7.14 -5.74
C ALA A 20 31.46 7.25 -5.76
N GLN A 21 30.80 6.27 -6.36
CA GLN A 21 29.34 6.19 -6.29
C GLN A 21 28.96 6.00 -4.82
N GLU A 22 28.13 6.89 -4.28
CA GLU A 22 27.53 6.68 -2.96
C GLU A 22 26.63 5.45 -3.05
N TYR A 23 26.95 4.44 -2.24
CA TYR A 23 26.15 3.24 -2.10
C TYR A 23 25.30 3.38 -0.85
N LEU A 24 23.99 3.28 -1.03
CA LEU A 24 23.03 3.20 0.07
C LEU A 24 22.49 1.78 0.16
N GLU A 25 22.60 1.20 1.34
CA GLU A 25 22.03 -0.11 1.65
C GLU A 25 20.68 0.07 2.34
N VAL A 26 19.63 -0.52 1.77
CA VAL A 26 18.31 -0.61 2.40
C VAL A 26 18.12 -2.03 2.92
N SER A 27 17.97 -2.17 4.24
CA SER A 27 17.76 -3.46 4.90
C SER A 27 16.29 -3.70 5.23
N PHE A 28 15.79 -4.88 4.89
CA PHE A 28 14.41 -5.33 5.17
C PHE A 28 14.32 -6.23 6.41
N GLY A 29 15.40 -6.34 7.18
CA GLY A 29 15.48 -7.23 8.33
C GLY A 29 15.50 -8.71 7.94
N THR A 30 15.69 -9.58 8.94
CA THR A 30 15.73 -11.03 8.73
C THR A 30 14.37 -11.55 8.26
N SER A 31 14.38 -12.36 7.20
CA SER A 31 13.16 -12.93 6.60
C SER A 31 12.13 -11.88 6.15
N TYR A 32 12.59 -10.68 5.78
CA TYR A 32 11.72 -9.55 5.38
C TYR A 32 10.76 -9.13 6.48
N SER A 33 11.21 -9.07 7.74
CA SER A 33 10.37 -8.63 8.86
C SER A 33 9.95 -7.15 8.76
N ASN A 34 10.67 -6.36 7.98
CA ASN A 34 10.45 -4.93 7.81
C ASN A 34 10.20 -4.58 6.35
N MET A 35 9.57 -3.44 6.15
CA MET A 35 9.52 -2.72 4.87
C MET A 35 10.23 -1.37 5.04
N ALA A 36 10.63 -0.77 3.92
CA ALA A 36 11.39 0.47 3.89
C ALA A 36 10.74 1.47 2.91
N PHE A 37 10.58 2.70 3.37
CA PHE A 37 10.18 3.86 2.59
C PHE A 37 11.44 4.66 2.30
N PHE A 38 11.68 4.94 1.03
CA PHE A 38 12.90 5.60 0.58
C PHE A 38 12.53 6.90 -0.14
N SER A 39 13.04 8.01 0.38
CA SER A 39 12.88 9.32 -0.25
C SER A 39 14.05 9.55 -1.22
N LEU A 40 13.71 9.83 -2.48
CA LEU A 40 14.69 10.08 -3.53
C LEU A 40 15.31 11.48 -3.45
N ASP A 41 14.65 12.41 -2.75
CA ASP A 41 15.08 13.81 -2.67
C ASP A 41 16.18 14.02 -1.62
N ASP A 42 16.07 13.35 -0.48
CA ASP A 42 17.00 13.46 0.66
C ASP A 42 17.86 12.21 0.87
N GLY A 43 17.50 11.07 0.25
CA GLY A 43 18.19 9.80 0.45
C GLY A 43 17.91 9.16 1.81
N GLU A 44 16.89 9.62 2.53
CA GLU A 44 16.50 9.06 3.82
C GLU A 44 15.68 7.77 3.62
N THR A 45 15.94 6.80 4.51
CA THR A 45 15.22 5.53 4.54
C THR A 45 14.54 5.37 5.89
N THR A 46 13.22 5.32 5.90
CA THR A 46 12.45 4.99 7.08
C THR A 46 12.02 3.53 7.01
N THR A 47 12.24 2.77 8.07
CA THR A 47 11.85 1.36 8.14
C THR A 47 10.73 1.15 9.15
N MET A 48 9.82 0.23 8.84
CA MET A 48 8.75 -0.18 9.75
C MET A 48 8.48 -1.68 9.64
N ALA A 49 7.82 -2.25 10.64
CA ALA A 49 7.41 -3.65 10.58
C ALA A 49 6.49 -3.88 9.38
N ASN A 50 6.73 -4.95 8.63
CA ASN A 50 5.97 -5.21 7.41
C ASN A 50 4.49 -5.61 7.65
N THR A 51 4.11 -5.80 8.91
CA THR A 51 2.75 -6.12 9.37
C THR A 51 2.09 -4.95 10.12
N SER A 52 2.63 -3.74 10.02
CA SER A 52 2.15 -2.57 10.80
C SER A 52 0.87 -1.93 10.24
N TRP A 53 0.53 -2.22 8.99
CA TRP A 53 -0.69 -1.74 8.31
C TRP A 53 -1.26 -2.85 7.42
N ASP A 54 -2.51 -2.69 7.05
CA ASP A 54 -3.27 -3.66 6.24
C ASP A 54 -3.73 -3.03 4.92
N LEU A 55 -4.24 -1.79 4.96
CA LEU A 55 -4.70 -1.04 3.79
C LEU A 55 -3.96 0.28 3.65
N ALA A 56 -3.80 0.76 2.42
CA ALA A 56 -3.29 2.10 2.13
C ALA A 56 -4.24 2.85 1.18
N PHE A 57 -4.58 4.08 1.53
CA PHE A 57 -5.50 4.96 0.78
C PHE A 57 -4.71 6.09 0.15
N VAL A 58 -4.93 6.35 -1.13
CA VAL A 58 -4.25 7.44 -1.83
C VAL A 58 -4.77 8.80 -1.35
N THR A 59 -3.86 9.70 -0.97
CA THR A 59 -4.20 11.05 -0.51
C THR A 59 -4.36 12.07 -1.65
N ALA A 60 -3.85 11.76 -2.85
CA ALA A 60 -3.86 12.66 -3.99
C ALA A 60 -5.28 13.20 -4.29
N PRO A 61 -5.44 14.50 -4.63
CA PRO A 61 -6.75 15.07 -4.94
C PRO A 61 -7.42 14.35 -6.11
N GLY A 62 -8.68 13.92 -5.92
CA GLY A 62 -9.41 13.12 -6.91
C GLY A 62 -8.98 11.65 -7.00
N GLY A 63 -7.92 11.27 -6.28
CA GLY A 63 -7.46 9.89 -6.21
C GLY A 63 -8.36 9.03 -5.32
N ALA A 64 -8.58 7.80 -5.76
CA ALA A 64 -9.49 6.84 -5.14
C ALA A 64 -8.91 5.43 -5.05
N GLY A 65 -7.58 5.31 -5.20
CA GLY A 65 -6.84 4.05 -5.07
C GLY A 65 -6.82 3.51 -3.64
N ILE A 66 -7.09 2.21 -3.47
CA ILE A 66 -7.00 1.52 -2.19
C ILE A 66 -6.15 0.25 -2.37
N HIS A 67 -5.01 0.23 -1.69
CA HIS A 67 -3.99 -0.80 -1.80
C HIS A 67 -4.01 -1.75 -0.61
N LEU A 68 -3.69 -3.01 -0.88
CA LEU A 68 -3.51 -4.06 0.11
C LEU A 68 -2.04 -4.14 0.52
N ASN A 69 -1.74 -4.38 1.80
CA ASN A 69 -0.39 -4.72 2.21
C ASN A 69 -0.03 -6.16 1.79
N GLU A 70 0.58 -6.31 0.62
CA GLU A 70 1.01 -7.59 0.07
C GLU A 70 2.36 -8.08 0.59
N ALA A 71 2.91 -7.46 1.64
CA ALA A 71 4.17 -7.90 2.21
C ALA A 71 4.06 -9.37 2.65
N ALA A 72 4.93 -10.20 2.07
CA ALA A 72 5.11 -11.60 2.42
C ALA A 72 6.49 -11.80 3.06
N LYS A 73 6.63 -12.82 3.93
CA LYS A 73 7.95 -13.20 4.46
C LYS A 73 8.62 -14.21 3.52
N SER A 74 9.90 -14.48 3.74
CA SER A 74 10.64 -15.46 2.93
C SER A 74 10.03 -16.88 3.03
N VAL A 75 9.78 -17.51 1.88
CA VAL A 75 9.24 -18.88 1.75
C VAL A 75 10.05 -19.94 2.53
N MET A 76 11.32 -19.65 2.84
CA MET A 76 12.20 -20.52 3.61
C MET A 76 11.82 -20.60 5.11
N ALA A 77 10.89 -19.77 5.60
CA ALA A 77 10.49 -19.70 7.01
C ALA A 77 9.19 -20.47 7.36
N GLY A 78 8.56 -21.17 6.40
CA GLY A 78 7.28 -21.89 6.59
C GLY A 78 6.07 -21.13 6.03
N PRO A 79 4.83 -21.66 6.16
CA PRO A 79 3.62 -20.95 5.70
C PRO A 79 3.45 -19.66 6.50
N ILE A 80 3.46 -18.54 5.81
CA ILE A 80 3.46 -17.22 6.42
C ILE A 80 2.07 -16.63 6.34
N PRO A 81 1.62 -15.96 7.40
CA PRO A 81 0.38 -15.21 7.35
C PRO A 81 0.50 -14.00 6.41
N GLU A 82 -0.12 -14.15 5.25
CA GLU A 82 -0.34 -13.11 4.25
C GLU A 82 -1.69 -12.45 4.52
N LEU A 83 -1.78 -11.16 4.22
CA LEU A 83 -3.07 -10.51 4.10
C LEU A 83 -3.63 -10.88 2.72
N ARG A 84 -4.88 -11.33 2.66
CA ARG A 84 -5.54 -11.72 1.40
C ARG A 84 -6.87 -11.02 1.27
N LEU A 85 -7.21 -10.67 0.03
CA LEU A 85 -8.42 -9.95 -0.34
C LEU A 85 -9.19 -10.73 -1.40
N TRP A 86 -10.51 -10.70 -1.33
CA TRP A 86 -11.42 -11.26 -2.32
C TRP A 86 -12.60 -10.31 -2.52
N LEU A 87 -13.19 -10.35 -3.72
CA LEU A 87 -14.53 -9.83 -3.93
C LEU A 87 -15.53 -10.81 -3.28
N ALA A 88 -16.46 -10.31 -2.48
CA ALA A 88 -17.50 -11.15 -1.90
C ALA A 88 -18.49 -11.61 -2.97
N PRO A 89 -19.15 -12.77 -2.80
CA PRO A 89 -20.18 -13.24 -3.74
C PRO A 89 -21.50 -12.45 -3.67
N THR A 90 -21.55 -11.39 -2.85
CA THR A 90 -22.73 -10.55 -2.58
C THR A 90 -22.29 -9.12 -2.31
N ASP A 91 -23.09 -8.15 -2.75
CA ASP A 91 -22.92 -6.73 -2.43
C ASP A 91 -23.74 -6.31 -1.19
N ASP A 92 -24.58 -7.20 -0.65
CA ASP A 92 -25.29 -6.98 0.60
C ASP A 92 -24.36 -7.21 1.80
N PHE A 93 -23.93 -6.13 2.45
CA PHE A 93 -23.07 -6.19 3.63
C PHE A 93 -23.71 -6.93 4.81
N THR A 94 -25.03 -7.06 4.87
CA THR A 94 -25.71 -7.79 5.96
C THR A 94 -25.61 -9.31 5.79
N ALA A 95 -25.31 -9.80 4.59
CA ALA A 95 -25.19 -11.22 4.31
C ALA A 95 -23.98 -11.84 5.04
N THR A 96 -24.13 -13.11 5.44
CA THR A 96 -23.01 -13.94 5.90
C THR A 96 -22.21 -14.43 4.70
N ILE A 97 -20.87 -14.37 4.79
CA ILE A 97 -19.97 -14.88 3.75
C ILE A 97 -19.34 -16.18 4.24
N ASP A 98 -19.42 -17.24 3.44
CA ASP A 98 -18.65 -18.47 3.66
C ASP A 98 -17.27 -18.34 3.00
N PRO A 99 -16.15 -18.47 3.73
CA PRO A 99 -14.82 -18.51 3.14
C PRO A 99 -14.65 -19.52 2.00
N ALA A 100 -15.44 -20.59 1.95
CA ALA A 100 -15.38 -21.59 0.88
C ALA A 100 -15.84 -21.04 -0.49
N ASP A 101 -16.62 -19.96 -0.50
CA ASP A 101 -17.10 -19.30 -1.73
C ASP A 101 -16.08 -18.31 -2.31
N LEU A 102 -14.98 -18.05 -1.59
CA LEU A 102 -13.94 -17.10 -1.98
C LEU A 102 -12.85 -17.81 -2.80
N THR A 103 -12.93 -17.72 -4.12
CA THR A 103 -12.03 -18.46 -5.02
C THR A 103 -10.85 -17.65 -5.53
N ASP A 104 -11.09 -16.40 -5.95
CA ASP A 104 -10.11 -15.60 -6.69
C ASP A 104 -9.62 -14.41 -5.86
N SER A 105 -8.37 -14.51 -5.39
CA SER A 105 -7.76 -13.42 -4.62
C SER A 105 -7.46 -12.22 -5.51
N LEU A 106 -7.70 -11.04 -4.96
CA LEU A 106 -7.39 -9.76 -5.59
C LEU A 106 -6.01 -9.26 -5.13
N TYR A 107 -5.32 -8.59 -6.05
CA TYR A 107 -3.98 -8.05 -5.84
C TYR A 107 -3.92 -6.60 -6.33
N ASN A 108 -3.00 -5.81 -5.78
CA ASN A 108 -2.68 -4.48 -6.26
C ASN A 108 -2.25 -4.56 -7.72
N THR A 109 -2.72 -3.61 -8.53
CA THR A 109 -2.22 -3.52 -9.89
C THR A 109 -0.94 -2.71 -9.90
N GLU A 110 0.05 -3.13 -10.68
CA GLU A 110 1.35 -2.43 -10.79
C GLU A 110 1.31 -1.27 -11.82
N ILE A 111 0.12 -0.75 -12.12
CA ILE A 111 -0.09 0.23 -13.20
C ILE A 111 0.03 1.66 -12.68
N SER A 112 -0.68 1.98 -11.60
CA SER A 112 -0.74 3.32 -11.06
C SER A 112 -1.11 3.31 -9.58
N TRP A 113 -0.84 4.43 -8.90
CA TRP A 113 -1.30 4.64 -7.53
C TRP A 113 -2.83 4.64 -7.42
N GLU A 114 -3.55 4.94 -8.49
CA GLU A 114 -5.02 4.95 -8.49
C GLU A 114 -5.64 3.56 -8.65
N ASP A 115 -4.84 2.55 -8.97
CA ASP A 115 -5.29 1.21 -9.30
C ASP A 115 -4.80 0.17 -8.27
N GLY A 116 -5.28 0.28 -7.03
CA GLY A 116 -4.99 -0.70 -5.98
C GLY A 116 -5.83 -1.98 -6.08
N ALA A 117 -5.68 -2.89 -5.11
CA ALA A 117 -6.34 -4.19 -5.14
C ALA A 117 -7.87 -4.09 -5.21
N PHE A 118 -8.45 -3.10 -4.53
CA PHE A 118 -9.89 -2.84 -4.54
C PHE A 118 -10.39 -2.24 -5.86
N ASN A 119 -9.50 -1.60 -6.62
CA ASN A 119 -9.81 -1.00 -7.91
C ASN A 119 -9.70 -2.01 -9.07
N SER A 120 -9.04 -3.15 -8.84
CA SER A 120 -8.76 -4.17 -9.87
C SER A 120 -10.01 -4.80 -10.52
N VAL A 121 -11.15 -4.74 -9.83
CA VAL A 121 -12.44 -5.31 -10.29
C VAL A 121 -13.33 -4.30 -11.04
N LYS A 122 -12.81 -3.10 -11.36
CA LYS A 122 -13.55 -2.09 -12.12
C LYS A 122 -13.98 -2.61 -13.49
N ASP A 123 -15.17 -2.20 -13.93
CA ASP A 123 -15.61 -2.43 -15.30
C ASP A 123 -14.80 -1.53 -16.27
N PRO A 124 -13.97 -2.08 -17.17
CA PRO A 124 -13.20 -1.27 -18.12
C PRO A 124 -14.08 -0.49 -19.12
N GLY A 125 -15.36 -0.85 -19.26
CA GLY A 125 -16.34 -0.14 -20.07
C GLY A 125 -17.01 1.04 -19.36
N ASN A 126 -16.84 1.16 -18.05
CA ASN A 126 -17.47 2.22 -17.25
C ASN A 126 -16.40 3.13 -16.62
N PRO A 127 -16.19 4.36 -17.13
CA PRO A 127 -15.19 5.28 -16.57
C PRO A 127 -15.52 5.76 -15.15
N ASP A 128 -16.78 5.65 -14.71
CA ASP A 128 -17.22 6.03 -13.37
C ASP A 128 -17.06 4.88 -12.35
N ASP A 129 -16.64 3.68 -12.79
CA ASP A 129 -16.40 2.54 -11.89
C ASP A 129 -14.97 2.53 -11.35
N TYR A 130 -14.85 2.71 -10.05
CA TYR A 130 -13.59 2.71 -9.32
C TYR A 130 -13.23 1.33 -8.75
N GLY A 131 -14.01 0.30 -9.06
CA GLY A 131 -13.81 -1.07 -8.59
C GLY A 131 -14.41 -1.33 -7.22
N TRP A 132 -14.25 -0.44 -6.23
CA TRP A 132 -14.95 -0.56 -4.95
C TRP A 132 -16.25 0.24 -4.88
N GLY A 133 -16.43 1.19 -5.78
CA GLY A 133 -17.56 2.12 -5.80
C GLY A 133 -17.81 2.72 -7.19
N LEU A 134 -18.96 3.37 -7.34
CA LEU A 134 -19.36 4.08 -8.56
C LEU A 134 -19.42 5.58 -8.29
N TYR A 135 -18.82 6.37 -9.17
CA TYR A 135 -18.90 7.82 -9.11
C TYR A 135 -20.24 8.33 -9.64
N ASP A 136 -20.91 9.15 -8.83
CA ASP A 136 -22.10 9.88 -9.22
C ASP A 136 -21.74 11.34 -9.53
N SER A 137 -21.75 11.67 -10.82
CA SER A 137 -21.48 13.04 -11.31
C SER A 137 -22.48 14.09 -10.82
N GLY A 138 -23.67 13.69 -10.37
CA GLY A 138 -24.68 14.61 -9.83
C GLY A 138 -24.37 15.08 -8.41
N SER A 139 -23.87 14.17 -7.56
CA SER A 139 -23.53 14.44 -6.17
C SER A 139 -22.04 14.69 -5.93
N GLY A 140 -21.17 14.26 -6.86
CA GLY A 140 -19.72 14.30 -6.70
C GLY A 140 -19.16 13.23 -5.76
N VAL A 141 -19.97 12.22 -5.43
CA VAL A 141 -19.63 11.15 -4.47
C VAL A 141 -19.22 9.90 -5.22
N ILE A 142 -18.24 9.16 -4.70
CA ILE A 142 -18.05 7.76 -5.08
C ILE A 142 -18.81 6.90 -4.07
N GLU A 143 -19.91 6.29 -4.49
CA GLU A 143 -20.76 5.45 -3.65
C GLU A 143 -20.28 3.99 -3.68
N GLY A 144 -20.05 3.43 -2.50
CA GLY A 144 -19.66 2.05 -2.30
C GLY A 144 -20.71 1.05 -2.76
N ASN A 145 -20.38 0.22 -3.74
CA ASN A 145 -21.34 -0.74 -4.30
C ASN A 145 -20.88 -2.20 -4.22
N ARG A 146 -19.71 -2.49 -3.63
CA ARG A 146 -19.18 -3.85 -3.52
C ARG A 146 -18.73 -4.17 -2.10
N VAL A 147 -18.90 -5.44 -1.71
CA VAL A 147 -18.37 -5.99 -0.46
C VAL A 147 -17.15 -6.82 -0.76
N PHE A 148 -16.14 -6.69 0.08
CA PHE A 148 -14.89 -7.44 0.01
C PHE A 148 -14.75 -8.33 1.25
N ALA A 149 -14.06 -9.44 1.10
CA ALA A 149 -13.65 -10.30 2.21
C ALA A 149 -12.13 -10.25 2.35
N LEU A 150 -11.65 -10.22 3.59
CA LEU A 150 -10.23 -10.21 3.93
C LEU A 150 -9.91 -11.33 4.93
N GLN A 151 -8.78 -11.99 4.72
CA GLN A 151 -8.15 -12.84 5.73
C GLN A 151 -6.93 -12.09 6.26
N LEU A 152 -6.99 -11.70 7.53
CA LEU A 152 -5.91 -11.02 8.23
C LEU A 152 -4.75 -11.97 8.53
N ARG A 153 -3.61 -11.39 8.87
CA ARG A 153 -2.37 -12.12 9.16
C ARG A 153 -2.44 -12.97 10.44
N ASP A 154 -3.43 -12.77 11.30
CA ASP A 154 -3.69 -13.65 12.44
C ASP A 154 -4.66 -14.80 12.10
N GLY A 155 -5.13 -14.85 10.85
CA GLY A 155 -6.12 -15.81 10.36
C GLY A 155 -7.57 -15.38 10.59
N ALA A 156 -7.81 -14.25 11.25
CA ALA A 156 -9.15 -13.70 11.41
C ALA A 156 -9.71 -13.26 10.06
N TRP A 157 -11.03 -13.40 9.90
CA TRP A 157 -11.72 -12.97 8.69
C TRP A 157 -12.51 -11.70 8.95
N LYS A 158 -12.48 -10.79 7.97
CA LYS A 158 -13.31 -9.58 7.95
C LYS A 158 -14.04 -9.47 6.62
N LYS A 159 -15.26 -8.92 6.63
CA LYS A 159 -15.87 -8.31 5.46
C LYS A 159 -15.74 -6.79 5.57
N LEU A 160 -15.57 -6.13 4.43
CA LEU A 160 -15.33 -4.70 4.32
C LEU A 160 -16.15 -4.13 3.16
N GLN A 161 -16.73 -2.96 3.37
CA GLN A 161 -17.28 -2.11 2.33
C GLN A 161 -16.76 -0.69 2.55
N ILE A 162 -16.28 -0.07 1.49
CA ILE A 162 -16.03 1.38 1.49
C ILE A 162 -17.38 2.00 1.14
N LEU A 163 -18.05 2.64 2.10
CA LEU A 163 -19.40 3.15 1.91
C LEU A 163 -19.43 4.36 0.98
N ALA A 164 -18.45 5.25 1.12
CA ALA A 164 -18.36 6.45 0.30
C ALA A 164 -16.95 7.05 0.29
N LEU A 165 -16.65 7.81 -0.77
CA LEU A 165 -15.67 8.90 -0.75
C LEU A 165 -16.39 10.20 -1.12
N ILE A 166 -16.49 11.12 -0.17
CA ILE A 166 -17.10 12.44 -0.35
C ILE A 166 -16.21 13.50 0.28
N ASP A 167 -15.95 14.59 -0.44
CA ASP A 167 -15.12 15.71 0.02
C ASP A 167 -13.75 15.29 0.61
N GLY A 168 -13.18 14.20 0.09
CA GLY A 168 -11.88 13.66 0.55
C GLY A 168 -11.95 12.76 1.78
N VAL A 169 -13.14 12.42 2.27
CA VAL A 169 -13.35 11.53 3.42
C VAL A 169 -13.82 10.16 2.94
N TYR A 170 -13.04 9.11 3.23
CA TYR A 170 -13.49 7.74 3.08
C TYR A 170 -14.29 7.31 4.29
N THR A 171 -15.50 6.80 4.08
CA THR A 171 -16.26 6.09 5.13
C THR A 171 -16.14 4.59 4.91
N LEU A 172 -15.64 3.87 5.91
CA LEU A 172 -15.42 2.43 5.85
C LEU A 172 -16.34 1.72 6.81
N LYS A 173 -16.81 0.55 6.40
CA LYS A 173 -17.59 -0.35 7.24
C LYS A 173 -17.01 -1.75 7.18
N TYR A 174 -16.67 -2.33 8.32
CA TYR A 174 -16.15 -3.69 8.38
C TYR A 174 -16.70 -4.47 9.57
N ALA A 175 -16.75 -5.79 9.44
CA ALA A 175 -17.28 -6.72 10.43
C ALA A 175 -16.60 -8.09 10.26
N ASP A 176 -16.85 -9.03 11.16
CA ASP A 176 -16.60 -10.46 10.89
C ASP A 176 -17.53 -10.95 9.77
N LEU A 177 -17.21 -12.08 9.12
CA LEU A 177 -17.98 -12.56 7.95
C LEU A 177 -19.45 -12.86 8.27
N ASP A 178 -19.78 -13.16 9.52
CA ASP A 178 -21.15 -13.37 10.01
C ASP A 178 -21.87 -12.06 10.39
N GLY A 179 -21.19 -10.92 10.34
CA GLY A 179 -21.70 -9.60 10.73
C GLY A 179 -21.43 -9.21 12.19
N ALA A 180 -20.77 -10.05 12.99
CA ALA A 180 -20.34 -9.67 14.34
C ALA A 180 -19.24 -8.60 14.31
N ASN A 181 -19.05 -7.90 15.43
CA ASN A 181 -17.97 -6.90 15.61
C ASN A 181 -17.94 -5.84 14.50
N GLU A 182 -19.12 -5.38 14.08
CA GLU A 182 -19.27 -4.32 13.09
C GLU A 182 -18.70 -3.00 13.59
N VAL A 183 -17.89 -2.36 12.75
CA VAL A 183 -17.29 -1.05 12.96
C VAL A 183 -17.54 -0.19 11.72
N THR A 184 -17.84 1.08 11.95
CA THR A 184 -17.83 2.11 10.91
C THR A 184 -16.91 3.22 11.36
N GLY A 185 -16.08 3.72 10.45
CA GLY A 185 -15.13 4.78 10.73
C GLY A 185 -14.83 5.59 9.48
N ASP A 186 -14.19 6.74 9.69
CA ASP A 186 -13.83 7.66 8.63
C ASP A 186 -12.32 7.83 8.55
N ILE A 187 -11.81 8.03 7.34
CA ILE A 187 -10.45 8.44 7.04
C ILE A 187 -10.53 9.72 6.22
N ASP A 188 -10.23 10.85 6.85
CA ASP A 188 -10.14 12.14 6.17
C ASP A 188 -8.74 12.32 5.55
N LYS A 189 -8.67 12.45 4.23
CA LYS A 189 -7.40 12.68 3.52
C LYS A 189 -6.72 13.97 3.97
N ALA A 190 -7.48 14.97 4.43
CA ALA A 190 -6.93 16.25 4.88
C ALA A 190 -6.07 16.12 6.15
N ASP A 191 -6.31 15.11 6.99
CA ASP A 191 -5.49 14.81 8.18
C ASP A 191 -4.08 14.31 7.82
N TYR A 192 -3.84 13.97 6.54
CA TYR A 192 -2.62 13.33 6.04
C TYR A 192 -2.09 14.01 4.76
N ALA A 193 -2.32 15.31 4.59
CA ALA A 193 -2.05 16.03 3.34
C ALA A 193 -0.58 16.00 2.87
N ASP A 194 0.37 15.74 3.78
CA ASP A 194 1.82 15.75 3.49
C ASP A 194 2.38 14.38 3.08
N THR A 195 1.56 13.33 3.02
CA THR A 195 1.98 11.97 2.63
C THR A 195 1.17 11.48 1.44
N PRO A 196 1.74 10.71 0.48
CA PRO A 196 0.98 10.18 -0.66
C PRO A 196 -0.02 9.08 -0.28
N LEU A 197 0.13 8.48 0.91
CA LEU A 197 -0.70 7.38 1.39
C LEU A 197 -1.10 7.56 2.86
N VAL A 198 -2.37 7.26 3.15
CA VAL A 198 -2.83 6.99 4.51
C VAL A 198 -2.83 5.50 4.74
N LEU A 199 -2.12 5.03 5.77
CA LEU A 199 -2.09 3.63 6.15
C LEU A 199 -3.17 3.35 7.20
N PHE A 200 -3.82 2.19 7.12
CA PHE A 200 -4.84 1.75 8.07
C PHE A 200 -4.52 0.34 8.58
N SER A 201 -4.73 0.10 9.88
CA SER A 201 -4.62 -1.24 10.46
C SER A 201 -5.92 -1.69 11.11
N PHE A 202 -6.36 -2.90 10.77
CA PHE A 202 -7.48 -3.58 11.44
C PHE A 202 -7.14 -3.99 12.87
N THR A 203 -5.86 -4.15 13.19
CA THR A 203 -5.41 -4.52 14.54
C THR A 203 -5.64 -3.38 15.52
N THR A 204 -5.35 -2.14 15.11
CA THR A 204 -5.52 -0.96 15.97
C THR A 204 -6.85 -0.24 15.72
N GLY A 205 -7.47 -0.44 14.55
CA GLY A 205 -8.63 0.32 14.10
C GLY A 205 -8.30 1.79 13.81
N GLN A 206 -7.03 2.09 13.50
CA GLN A 206 -6.54 3.46 13.33
C GLN A 206 -5.87 3.66 11.97
N ALA A 207 -6.03 4.87 11.44
CA ALA A 207 -5.28 5.39 10.31
C ALA A 207 -4.08 6.22 10.78
N PHE A 208 -3.01 6.24 9.98
CA PHE A 208 -1.80 7.02 10.23
C PHE A 208 -1.08 7.34 8.91
N ALA A 209 -0.26 8.39 8.91
CA ALA A 209 0.50 8.79 7.72
C ALA A 209 1.54 7.72 7.33
N ALA A 210 1.71 7.48 6.03
CA ALA A 210 2.89 6.75 5.58
C ALA A 210 4.17 7.56 5.88
N PRO A 211 5.27 6.90 6.27
CA PRO A 211 6.51 7.57 6.71
C PRO A 211 7.28 8.26 5.60
#